data_AF-A0A9W8P540-F1
#
_entry.id   AF-A0A9W8P540-F1
#
_cell.length_a   1.000
_cell.length_b   1.000
_cell.length_c   1.000
_cell.angle_alpha   90.00
_cell.angle_beta   90.00
_cell.angle_gamma   90.00
#
_symmetry.space_group_name_H-M   'P 1'
#
loop_
_entity.id
_entity.type
_entity.pdbx_description
1 polymer ?
#
loop_
_entity_poly.entity_id
_entity_poly.type
_entity_poly.pdbx_seq_one_letter_code
_entity_poly.pdbx_strand_id
1 'polypeptide(L)'
;MANRLEFDPALMPCPDFTDEFYAALRNSLIIDPNHARISDNQEAANQFKEQWKVVNTRLREQYHTQVLADQEEADQRRAEAEELQKQRDSEDRERLLEQAREVEKKRIPVYSFVAGQGAHRKPLRIHPYAEKLMLARKYRLRNEPKRC
;
A
#
# COMPACT_ATOMS: atom_id res chain seq x y z
N MET A 1 -30.36 -7.62 14.04
CA MET A 1 -29.45 -6.51 13.69
C MET A 1 -29.28 -5.67 14.94
N ALA A 2 -28.05 -5.51 15.44
CA ALA A 2 -27.82 -4.61 16.57
C ALA A 2 -28.15 -3.18 16.10
N ASN A 3 -28.97 -2.45 16.86
CA ASN A 3 -29.29 -1.05 16.54
C ASN A 3 -27.99 -0.24 16.60
N ARG A 4 -27.52 0.21 15.44
CA ARG A 4 -26.34 1.08 15.32
C ARG A 4 -26.67 2.43 15.93
N LEU A 5 -25.73 2.99 16.70
CA LEU A 5 -25.89 4.31 17.30
C LEU A 5 -25.39 5.35 16.29
N GLU A 6 -26.26 6.29 15.94
CA GLU A 6 -25.94 7.37 14.98
C GLU A 6 -25.18 8.53 15.64
N PHE A 7 -25.20 8.60 16.96
CA PHE A 7 -24.58 9.66 17.75
C PHE A 7 -23.66 9.07 18.82
N ASP A 8 -22.65 9.84 19.22
CA ASP A 8 -21.79 9.52 20.34
C ASP A 8 -22.48 9.86 21.68
N PRO A 9 -22.82 8.87 22.52
CA PRO A 9 -23.47 9.10 23.81
C PRO A 9 -22.56 9.85 24.81
N ALA A 10 -21.25 9.93 24.56
CA ALA A 10 -20.33 10.74 25.36
C ALA A 10 -20.61 12.24 25.25
N LEU A 11 -21.17 12.69 24.12
CA LEU A 11 -21.50 14.09 23.86
C LEU A 11 -22.83 14.52 24.48
N MET A 12 -23.64 13.58 24.97
CA MET A 12 -24.89 13.91 25.64
C MET A 12 -24.63 14.42 27.07
N PRO A 13 -24.95 15.69 27.37
CA PRO A 13 -24.86 16.17 28.74
C PRO A 13 -25.90 15.48 29.62
N CYS A 14 -25.58 15.33 30.91
CA CYS A 14 -26.55 14.85 31.89
C CYS A 14 -27.64 15.92 32.06
N PRO A 15 -28.92 15.59 31.89
CA PRO A 15 -30.00 16.53 32.17
C PRO A 15 -29.99 16.96 33.64
N ASP A 16 -30.34 18.21 33.89
CA ASP A 16 -30.57 18.66 35.26
C ASP A 16 -31.96 18.22 35.73
N PHE A 17 -32.01 17.03 36.34
CA PHE A 17 -33.25 16.49 36.90
C PHE A 17 -33.78 17.30 38.10
N THR A 18 -33.05 18.34 38.56
CA THR A 18 -33.55 19.25 39.58
C THR A 18 -34.46 20.35 39.02
N ASP A 19 -34.43 20.56 37.70
CA ASP A 19 -35.21 21.58 36.99
C ASP A 19 -36.73 21.34 37.09
N GLU A 20 -37.51 22.43 37.04
CA GLU A 20 -38.97 22.42 37.09
C GLU A 20 -39.57 21.61 35.94
N PHE A 21 -38.90 21.56 34.79
CA PHE A 21 -39.29 20.72 33.66
C PHE A 21 -39.48 19.23 34.06
N TYR A 22 -38.68 18.74 35.01
CA TYR A 22 -38.75 17.36 35.51
C TYR A 22 -39.58 17.21 36.79
N ALA A 23 -40.25 18.26 37.27
CA ALA A 23 -41.05 18.21 38.50
C ALA A 23 -42.17 17.16 38.44
N ALA A 24 -42.89 17.07 37.31
CA ALA A 24 -43.95 16.08 37.13
C ALA A 24 -43.40 14.63 37.19
N LEU A 25 -42.24 14.39 36.59
CA LEU A 25 -41.57 13.09 36.62
C LEU A 25 -41.11 12.71 38.03
N ARG A 26 -40.54 13.66 38.77
CA ARG A 26 -40.15 13.45 40.18
C ARG A 26 -41.36 13.14 41.07
N ASN A 27 -42.43 13.92 40.95
CA ASN A 27 -43.67 13.68 41.70
C ASN A 27 -44.26 12.31 41.39
N SER A 28 -44.23 11.88 40.13
CA SER A 28 -44.71 10.54 39.74
C SER A 28 -43.92 9.43 40.41
N LEU A 29 -42.60 9.59 40.56
CA LEU A 29 -41.72 8.61 41.20
C LEU A 29 -41.92 8.57 42.72
N ILE A 30 -42.23 9.71 43.35
CA ILE A 30 -42.52 9.80 44.80
C ILE A 30 -43.87 9.14 45.12
N ILE A 31 -44.87 9.30 44.25
CA ILE A 31 -46.22 8.76 44.44
C ILE A 31 -46.28 7.25 44.10
N ASP A 32 -45.33 6.75 43.30
CA ASP A 32 -45.30 5.35 42.87
C ASP A 32 -45.16 4.39 44.07
N PRO A 33 -46.16 3.53 44.35
CA PRO A 33 -46.10 2.59 45.47
C PRO A 33 -44.98 1.55 45.34
N ASN A 34 -44.44 1.32 44.14
CA ASN A 34 -43.31 0.42 43.92
C ASN A 34 -41.97 1.05 44.34
N HIS A 35 -41.92 2.37 44.49
CA HIS A 35 -40.74 3.14 44.85
C HIS A 35 -40.90 3.82 46.22
N ALA A 36 -41.51 3.11 47.18
CA ALA A 36 -41.81 3.59 48.54
C ALA A 36 -40.61 4.07 49.38
N ARG A 37 -39.39 4.01 48.86
CA ARG A 37 -38.18 4.57 49.50
C ARG A 37 -37.90 6.03 49.12
N ILE A 38 -38.49 6.52 48.03
CA ILE A 38 -38.23 7.87 47.52
C ILE A 38 -39.34 8.77 48.05
N SER A 39 -38.98 9.64 48.99
CA SER A 39 -39.95 10.50 49.69
C SER A 39 -39.79 11.99 49.38
N ASP A 40 -38.64 12.37 48.79
CA ASP A 40 -38.32 13.76 48.45
C ASP A 40 -37.91 13.94 46.99
N ASN A 41 -38.09 15.16 46.50
CA ASN A 41 -37.70 15.59 45.15
C ASN A 41 -36.20 15.48 44.90
N GLN A 42 -35.35 15.66 45.92
CA GLN A 42 -33.90 15.48 45.74
C GLN A 42 -33.55 14.01 45.53
N GLU A 43 -34.16 13.10 46.30
CA GLU A 43 -33.98 11.66 46.15
C GLU A 43 -34.46 11.19 44.77
N ALA A 44 -35.61 11.70 44.32
CA ALA A 44 -36.14 11.40 42.99
C ALA A 44 -35.21 11.90 41.86
N ALA A 45 -34.67 13.12 41.98
CA ALA A 45 -33.71 13.66 41.01
C ALA A 45 -32.42 12.83 40.96
N ASN A 46 -31.91 12.40 42.12
CA ASN A 46 -30.73 11.55 42.22
C ASN A 46 -30.98 10.18 41.57
N GLN A 47 -32.15 9.58 41.80
CA GLN A 47 -32.52 8.31 41.18
C GLN A 47 -32.53 8.42 39.65
N PHE A 48 -33.11 9.48 39.09
CA PHE A 48 -33.07 9.71 37.63
C PHE A 48 -31.66 9.92 37.11
N LYS A 49 -30.82 10.63 37.86
CA LYS A 49 -29.41 10.83 37.50
C LYS A 49 -28.65 9.49 37.47
N GLU A 50 -28.89 8.61 38.43
CA GLU A 50 -28.28 7.28 38.47
C GLU A 50 -28.77 6.41 37.31
N GLN A 51 -30.08 6.39 37.05
CA GLN A 51 -30.66 5.66 35.92
C GLN A 51 -30.09 6.17 34.58
N TRP A 52 -30.00 7.49 34.40
CA TRP A 52 -29.41 8.09 33.22
C TRP A 52 -27.95 7.66 33.05
N LYS A 53 -27.16 7.64 34.13
CA LYS A 53 -25.77 7.16 34.09
C LYS A 53 -25.69 5.72 33.61
N VAL A 54 -26.50 4.81 34.17
CA VAL A 54 -26.50 3.38 33.79
C VAL A 54 -26.88 3.19 32.32
N VAL A 55 -27.88 3.93 31.83
CA VAL A 55 -28.27 3.87 30.43
C VAL A 55 -27.17 4.45 29.54
N ASN A 56 -26.61 5.60 29.90
CA ASN A 56 -25.56 6.24 29.11
C ASN A 56 -24.28 5.40 29.07
N THR A 57 -23.85 4.78 30.18
CA THR A 57 -22.69 3.88 30.18
C THR A 57 -22.89 2.71 29.23
N ARG A 58 -24.07 2.08 29.24
CA ARG A 58 -24.39 1.00 28.31
C ARG A 58 -24.37 1.46 26.86
N LEU A 59 -24.90 2.65 26.56
CA LEU A 59 -24.87 3.22 25.21
C LEU A 59 -23.43 3.51 24.76
N ARG A 60 -22.58 4.04 25.66
CA ARG A 60 -21.17 4.30 25.38
C ARG A 60 -20.40 3.01 25.08
N GLU A 61 -20.64 1.95 25.85
CA GLU A 61 -20.05 0.63 25.58
C GLU A 61 -20.45 0.11 24.20
N GLN A 62 -21.74 0.20 23.86
CA GLN A 62 -22.24 -0.19 22.53
C GLN A 62 -21.60 0.63 21.41
N TYR A 63 -21.52 1.95 21.58
CA TYR A 63 -20.88 2.84 20.61
C TYR A 63 -19.39 2.52 20.46
N HIS A 64 -18.69 2.28 21.57
CA HIS A 64 -17.28 1.91 21.54
C HIS A 64 -17.05 0.60 20.77
N THR A 65 -17.87 -0.42 20.99
CA THR A 65 -17.81 -1.66 20.20
C THR A 65 -18.02 -1.40 18.70
N GLN A 66 -18.94 -0.50 18.33
CA GLN A 66 -19.15 -0.14 16.92
C GLN A 66 -17.93 0.56 16.31
N VAL A 67 -17.33 1.51 17.04
CA VAL A 67 -16.12 2.20 16.58
C VAL A 67 -14.95 1.23 16.40
N LEU A 68 -14.76 0.28 17.33
CA LEU A 68 -13.73 -0.74 17.20
C LEU A 68 -13.95 -1.63 15.98
N ALA A 69 -15.19 -2.10 15.76
CA ALA A 69 -15.52 -2.89 14.58
C ALA A 69 -15.26 -2.11 13.28
N ASP A 70 -15.65 -0.84 13.21
CA ASP A 70 -15.40 0.00 12.03
C ASP A 70 -13.88 0.21 11.78
N GLN A 71 -13.09 0.32 12.86
CA GLN A 71 -11.62 0.43 12.76
C GLN A 71 -11.00 -0.87 12.24
N GLU A 72 -11.41 -2.02 12.77
CA GLU A 72 -10.96 -3.34 12.31
C GLU A 72 -11.29 -3.56 10.83
N GLU A 73 -12.50 -3.20 10.38
CA GLU A 73 -12.88 -3.28 8.97
C GLU A 73 -12.08 -2.32 8.08
N ALA A 74 -11.73 -1.14 8.58
CA ALA A 74 -10.89 -0.20 7.85
C ALA A 74 -9.45 -0.72 7.72
N ASP A 75 -8.91 -1.31 8.79
CA ASP A 75 -7.55 -1.86 8.79
C ASP A 75 -7.44 -3.14 7.96
N GLN A 76 -8.47 -4.00 7.96
CA GLN A 76 -8.55 -5.14 7.03
C GLN A 76 -8.50 -4.70 5.58
N ARG A 77 -9.29 -3.67 5.20
CA ARG A 77 -9.26 -3.12 3.84
C ARG A 77 -7.91 -2.53 3.45
N ARG A 78 -7.21 -1.89 4.40
CA ARG A 78 -5.84 -1.40 4.16
C ARG A 78 -4.86 -2.55 3.95
N ALA A 79 -4.92 -3.56 4.80
CA ALA A 79 -4.06 -4.75 4.68
C ALA A 79 -4.29 -5.48 3.36
N GLU A 80 -5.54 -5.68 2.95
CA GLU A 80 -5.89 -6.27 1.66
C GLU A 80 -5.35 -5.44 0.47
N ALA A 81 -5.46 -4.11 0.54
CA ALA A 81 -4.92 -3.23 -0.49
C ALA A 81 -3.38 -3.31 -0.59
N GLU A 82 -2.70 -3.36 0.56
CA GLU A 82 -1.24 -3.54 0.61
C GLU A 82 -0.80 -4.89 0.06
N GLU A 83 -1.49 -5.97 0.41
CA GLU A 83 -1.20 -7.31 -0.12
C GLU A 83 -1.44 -7.38 -1.62
N LEU A 84 -2.54 -6.79 -2.11
CA LEU A 84 -2.81 -6.71 -3.55
C LEU A 84 -1.71 -5.93 -4.28
N GLN A 85 -1.20 -4.85 -3.68
CA GLN A 85 -0.11 -4.07 -4.25
C GLN A 85 1.20 -4.86 -4.28
N LYS A 86 1.54 -5.59 -3.21
CA LYS A 86 2.71 -6.49 -3.18
C LYS A 86 2.62 -7.58 -4.24
N GLN A 87 1.44 -8.16 -4.44
CA GLN A 87 1.22 -9.16 -5.49
C GLN A 87 1.48 -8.58 -6.88
N ARG A 88 0.92 -7.40 -7.19
CA ARG A 88 1.19 -6.70 -8.45
C ARG A 88 2.66 -6.40 -8.66
N ASP A 89 3.35 -5.90 -7.64
CA ASP A 89 4.77 -5.62 -7.70
C ASP A 89 5.60 -6.89 -7.94
N SER A 90 5.19 -8.03 -7.36
CA SER A 90 5.85 -9.32 -7.58
C SER A 90 5.63 -9.84 -9.00
N GLU A 91 4.41 -9.77 -9.52
CA GLU A 91 4.08 -10.16 -10.89
C GLU A 91 4.85 -9.30 -11.90
N ASP A 92 4.94 -7.98 -11.67
CA ASP A 92 5.68 -7.08 -12.55
C ASP A 92 7.19 -7.37 -12.51
N ARG A 93 7.75 -7.68 -11.34
CA ARG A 93 9.15 -8.13 -11.23
C ARG A 93 9.40 -9.42 -11.98
N GLU A 94 8.51 -10.40 -11.87
CA GLU A 94 8.61 -11.67 -12.59
C GLU A 94 8.55 -11.45 -14.10
N ARG A 95 7.61 -10.64 -14.58
CA ARG A 95 7.52 -10.26 -16.00
C ARG A 95 8.79 -9.59 -16.50
N LEU A 96 9.34 -8.66 -15.73
CA LEU A 96 10.60 -7.98 -16.09
C LEU A 96 11.79 -8.96 -16.14
N LEU A 97 11.86 -9.92 -15.21
CA LEU A 97 12.89 -10.96 -15.21
C LEU A 97 12.75 -11.90 -16.40
N GLU A 98 11.53 -12.29 -16.78
CA GLU A 98 11.28 -13.10 -17.96
C GLU A 98 11.70 -12.37 -19.25
N GLN A 99 11.34 -11.09 -19.38
CA GLN A 99 11.76 -10.26 -20.51
C GLN A 99 13.29 -10.15 -20.58
N ALA A 100 13.97 -9.94 -19.44
CA ALA A 100 15.43 -9.90 -19.40
C ALA A 100 16.07 -11.21 -19.87
N ARG A 101 15.53 -12.37 -19.43
CA ARG A 101 15.98 -13.70 -19.88
C ARG A 101 15.76 -13.91 -21.38
N GLU A 102 14.65 -13.43 -21.93
CA GLU A 102 14.42 -13.51 -23.38
C GLU A 102 15.41 -12.64 -24.18
N VAL A 103 15.69 -11.43 -23.70
CA VAL A 103 16.69 -10.55 -24.32
C VAL A 103 18.08 -11.20 -24.26
N GLU A 104 18.44 -11.83 -23.15
CA GLU A 104 19.71 -12.53 -23.01
C GLU A 104 19.80 -13.76 -23.93
N LYS A 105 18.73 -14.55 -24.07
CA LYS A 105 18.68 -15.67 -25.05
C LYS A 105 18.87 -15.20 -26.49
N LYS A 106 18.31 -14.03 -26.84
CA LYS A 106 18.44 -13.43 -28.18
C LYS A 106 19.79 -12.70 -28.37
N ARG A 107 20.58 -12.55 -27.32
CA ARG A 107 21.88 -11.87 -27.38
C ARG A 107 22.88 -12.75 -28.13
N ILE A 108 23.39 -12.23 -29.25
CA ILE A 108 24.46 -12.90 -30.00
C ILE A 108 25.70 -13.00 -29.08
N PRO A 109 26.25 -14.21 -28.87
CA PRO A 109 27.45 -14.38 -28.06
C PRO A 109 28.58 -13.53 -28.63
N VAL A 110 29.07 -12.58 -27.83
CA VAL A 110 30.31 -11.88 -28.17
C VAL A 110 31.43 -12.89 -27.97
N TYR A 111 32.03 -13.31 -29.07
CA TYR A 111 33.12 -14.30 -29.09
C TYR A 111 34.18 -13.91 -28.06
N SER A 112 34.45 -14.79 -27.09
CA SER A 112 35.48 -14.55 -26.09
C SER A 112 36.84 -14.51 -26.78
N PHE A 113 37.50 -13.36 -26.71
CA PHE A 113 38.87 -13.23 -27.18
C PHE A 113 39.80 -13.95 -26.21
N VAL A 114 40.41 -15.05 -26.65
CA VAL A 114 41.48 -15.71 -25.91
C VAL A 114 42.76 -14.92 -26.13
N ALA A 115 43.22 -14.21 -25.09
CA ALA A 115 44.48 -13.49 -25.13
C ALA A 115 45.63 -14.47 -25.45
N GLY A 116 46.29 -14.27 -26.60
CA GLY A 116 47.40 -15.12 -27.07
C GLY A 116 47.08 -16.01 -28.27
N GLN A 117 45.80 -16.22 -28.62
CA GLN A 117 45.42 -16.82 -29.90
C GLN A 117 45.41 -15.74 -30.98
N GLY A 118 46.55 -15.55 -31.63
CA GLY A 118 46.62 -14.70 -32.83
C GLY A 118 45.58 -15.19 -33.85
N ALA A 119 44.70 -14.29 -34.30
CA ALA A 119 43.74 -14.60 -35.34
C ALA A 119 44.49 -15.26 -36.51
N HIS A 120 44.15 -16.50 -36.87
CA HIS A 120 44.75 -17.17 -38.01
C HIS A 120 44.57 -16.26 -39.22
N ARG A 121 45.68 -15.69 -39.69
CA ARG A 121 45.69 -14.76 -40.81
C ARG A 121 45.14 -15.50 -42.02
N LYS A 122 43.87 -15.28 -42.35
CA LYS A 122 43.32 -15.74 -43.62
C LYS A 122 44.25 -15.20 -44.71
N PRO A 123 44.84 -16.04 -45.56
CA PRO A 123 45.65 -15.53 -46.66
C PRO A 123 44.75 -14.60 -47.45
N LEU A 124 45.13 -13.32 -47.52
CA LEU A 124 44.48 -12.36 -48.38
C LEU A 124 44.60 -12.94 -49.80
N ARG A 125 43.49 -13.50 -50.32
CA ARG A 125 43.36 -13.77 -51.74
C ARG A 125 43.27 -12.40 -52.41
N ILE A 126 44.44 -11.85 -52.73
CA ILE A 126 44.53 -10.59 -53.46
C ILE A 126 43.90 -10.86 -54.83
N HIS A 127 42.97 -10.00 -55.24
CA HIS A 127 42.36 -10.12 -56.56
C HIS A 127 43.48 -10.03 -57.63
N PRO A 128 43.49 -10.89 -58.66
CA PRO A 128 44.61 -11.00 -59.61
C PRO A 128 44.96 -9.68 -60.30
N TYR A 129 44.00 -8.76 -60.45
CA TYR A 129 44.26 -7.41 -60.95
C TYR A 129 45.13 -6.56 -60.00
N ALA A 130 44.91 -6.68 -58.68
CA ALA A 130 45.71 -5.98 -57.68
C ALA A 130 47.13 -6.55 -57.57
N GLU A 131 47.32 -7.87 -57.79
CA GLU A 131 48.66 -8.46 -57.91
C GLU A 131 49.44 -7.88 -59.10
N LYS A 132 48.78 -7.75 -60.27
CA LYS A 132 49.39 -7.13 -61.45
C LYS A 132 49.82 -5.68 -61.20
N LEU A 133 48.98 -4.89 -60.53
CA LEU A 133 49.31 -3.51 -60.16
C LEU A 133 50.50 -3.43 -59.19
N MET A 134 50.56 -4.32 -58.20
CA MET A 134 51.68 -4.34 -57.25
C MET A 134 52.99 -4.76 -57.91
N LEU A 135 52.96 -5.73 -58.83
CA LEU A 135 54.14 -6.10 -59.64
C LEU A 135 54.60 -4.93 -60.51
N ALA A 136 53.69 -4.29 -61.25
CA ALA A 136 54.02 -3.14 -62.10
C ALA A 136 54.67 -1.98 -61.30
N ARG A 137 54.18 -1.74 -60.08
CA ARG A 137 54.75 -0.73 -59.17
C ARG A 137 56.14 -1.11 -58.66
N LYS A 138 56.38 -2.40 -58.38
CA LYS A 138 57.69 -2.93 -57.95
C LYS A 138 58.74 -2.85 -59.06
N TYR A 139 58.34 -3.00 -60.32
CA TYR A 139 59.22 -2.82 -61.48
C TYR A 139 59.53 -1.34 -61.78
N ARG A 140 58.61 -0.40 -61.52
CA ARG A 140 58.91 1.05 -61.62
C ARG A 140 59.97 1.51 -60.62
N LEU A 141 59.85 1.11 -59.35
CA LEU A 141 60.78 1.51 -58.28
C LEU A 141 62.21 0.96 -58.46
N ARG A 142 62.39 -0.09 -59.27
CA ARG A 142 63.72 -0.68 -59.53
C ARG A 142 64.47 -0.01 -60.69
N ASN A 143 63.76 0.71 -61.57
CA ASN A 143 64.29 1.26 -62.81
C ASN A 143 64.24 2.79 -62.86
N GLU A 144 64.01 3.47 -61.73
CA GLU A 144 64.23 4.91 -61.67
C GLU A 144 65.75 5.19 -61.59
N PRO A 145 66.33 5.93 -62.55
CA PRO A 145 67.71 6.38 -62.43
C PRO A 145 67.80 7.28 -61.21
N LYS A 146 68.78 7.02 -60.33
CA LYS A 146 69.13 7.92 -59.22
C LYS A 146 69.38 9.30 -59.82
N ARG A 147 68.48 10.25 -59.58
CA ARG A 147 68.72 11.65 -59.90
C ARG A 147 69.86 12.11 -58.98
N CYS A 148 71.00 12.42 -59.58
CA CYS A 148 72.06 13.22 -58.97
C CYS A 148 71.54 14.61 -58.63
#